data_AF-A0A6V8F2T6-F1
#
_entry.id   AF-A0A6V8F2T6-F1
#
_cell.length_a   1.000
_cell.length_b   1.000
_cell.length_c   1.000
_cell.angle_alpha   90.00
_cell.angle_beta   90.00
_cell.angle_gamma   90.00
#
_symmetry.space_group_name_H-M   'P 1'
#
loop_
_entity.id
_entity.type
_entity.pdbx_description
1 polymer ?
#
loop_
_entity_poly.entity_id
_entity_poly.type
_entity_poly.pdbx_seq_one_letter_code
_entity_poly.pdbx_strand_id
1 'polypeptide(L)'
;MPLPEKSEIIKNVLKTLISISSRKTDLPYTILTIEDHIKRLAIQYSFLKHVQINNDVYNEESAEVISVMSDINTVPPTELGKALHSIIHSMNRSLGDNAGHFFIKEIRNTLNDDYLNGMKDMGVDLGLMQLESEITRLEREITQRKK
;
A
#
# COMPACT_ATOMS: atom_id res chain seq x y z
N MET A 1 -8.21 23.24 2.01
CA MET A 1 -6.92 22.79 2.58
C MET A 1 -5.89 22.78 1.45
N PRO A 2 -4.59 23.00 1.70
CA PRO A 2 -3.57 22.71 0.70
C PRO A 2 -3.58 21.21 0.37
N LEU A 3 -3.17 20.85 -0.84
CA LEU A 3 -2.99 19.45 -1.25
C LEU A 3 -1.93 18.79 -0.35
N PRO A 4 -2.12 17.53 0.05
CA PRO A 4 -1.17 16.82 0.91
C PRO A 4 0.19 16.66 0.22
N GLU A 5 1.26 16.72 1.00
CA GLU A 5 2.60 16.47 0.47
C GLU A 5 2.77 14.99 0.05
N LYS A 6 3.77 14.71 -0.78
CA LYS A 6 4.02 13.34 -1.26
C LYS A 6 4.38 12.40 -0.10
N SER A 7 5.16 12.89 0.87
CA SER A 7 5.47 12.19 2.12
C SER A 7 4.19 11.82 2.90
N GLU A 8 3.24 12.75 3.00
CA GLU A 8 1.96 12.55 3.68
C GLU A 8 1.06 11.56 2.95
N ILE A 9 1.03 11.61 1.61
CA ILE A 9 0.30 10.66 0.78
C ILE A 9 0.84 9.24 1.02
N ILE A 10 2.16 9.05 0.89
CA ILE A 10 2.81 7.74 1.13
C ILE A 10 2.49 7.24 2.53
N LYS A 11 2.62 8.10 3.54
CA LYS A 11 2.36 7.76 4.94
C LYS A 11 0.92 7.32 5.18
N ASN A 12 -0.07 8.06 4.68
CA ASN A 12 -1.48 7.74 4.86
C ASN A 12 -1.88 6.47 4.10
N VAL A 13 -1.33 6.24 2.91
CA VAL A 13 -1.53 4.99 2.17
C VAL A 13 -0.99 3.82 2.99
N LEU A 14 0.26 3.86 3.44
CA LEU A 14 0.84 2.78 4.24
C LEU A 14 0.09 2.53 5.55
N LYS A 15 -0.34 3.58 6.26
CA LYS A 15 -1.19 3.45 7.46
C LYS A 15 -2.52 2.78 7.15
N THR A 16 -3.14 3.13 6.02
CA THR A 16 -4.38 2.49 5.55
C THR A 16 -4.16 1.01 5.27
N LEU A 17 -3.06 0.66 4.61
CA LEU A 17 -2.71 -0.73 4.33
C LEU A 17 -2.50 -1.56 5.61
N ILE A 18 -1.81 -1.00 6.62
CA ILE A 18 -1.68 -1.62 7.95
C ILE A 18 -3.07 -1.83 8.56
N SER A 19 -3.88 -0.77 8.62
CA SER A 19 -5.18 -0.79 9.29
C SER A 19 -6.14 -1.80 8.68
N ILE A 20 -6.17 -1.92 7.35
CA ILE A 20 -7.01 -2.90 6.67
C ILE A 20 -6.50 -4.33 6.93
N SER A 21 -5.18 -4.53 6.83
CA SER A 21 -4.57 -5.85 6.96
C SER A 21 -4.66 -6.38 8.40
N SER A 22 -4.49 -5.53 9.41
CA SER A 22 -4.57 -5.90 10.83
C SER A 22 -5.97 -6.25 11.31
N ARG A 23 -7.01 -6.07 10.50
CA ARG A 23 -8.35 -6.61 10.77
C ARG A 23 -8.46 -8.11 10.45
N LYS A 24 -7.54 -8.65 9.65
CA LYS A 24 -7.56 -10.03 9.16
C LYS A 24 -6.51 -10.91 9.86
N THR A 25 -5.50 -10.30 10.47
CA THR A 25 -4.37 -10.96 11.14
C THR A 25 -3.86 -10.07 12.28
N ASP A 26 -2.92 -10.54 13.10
CA ASP A 26 -2.40 -9.73 14.20
C ASP A 26 -1.58 -8.53 13.71
N LEU A 27 -1.59 -7.46 14.51
CA LEU A 27 -0.93 -6.19 14.18
C LEU A 27 0.60 -6.35 14.05
N PRO A 28 1.32 -7.05 14.96
CA PRO A 28 2.75 -7.31 14.78
C PRO A 28 3.08 -8.03 13.46
N TYR A 29 2.33 -9.06 13.10
CA TYR A 29 2.51 -9.78 11.84
C TYR A 29 2.27 -8.90 10.62
N THR A 30 1.23 -8.04 10.68
CA THR A 30 0.94 -7.05 9.63
C THR A 30 2.10 -6.09 9.43
N ILE A 31 2.63 -5.53 10.52
CA ILE A 31 3.74 -4.58 10.52
C ILE A 31 4.99 -5.22 9.91
N LEU A 32 5.35 -6.43 10.35
CA LEU A 32 6.49 -7.18 9.82
C LEU A 32 6.34 -7.48 8.32
N THR A 33 5.13 -7.83 7.88
CA THR A 33 4.85 -8.14 6.46
C THR A 33 5.06 -6.91 5.58
N ILE A 34 4.55 -5.74 6.01
CA ILE A 34 4.70 -4.50 5.27
C ILE A 34 6.16 -4.03 5.30
N GLU A 35 6.85 -4.19 6.43
CA GLU A 35 8.28 -3.88 6.54
C GLU A 35 9.12 -4.70 5.57
N ASP A 36 8.88 -6.01 5.48
CA ASP A 36 9.56 -6.89 4.52
C ASP A 36 9.27 -6.47 3.07
N HIS A 37 8.01 -6.14 2.75
CA HIS A 37 7.65 -5.64 1.43
C HIS A 37 8.37 -4.33 1.08
N ILE A 38 8.42 -3.35 1.99
CA ILE A 38 9.14 -2.09 1.77
C ILE A 38 10.64 -2.34 1.61
N LYS A 39 11.25 -3.18 2.46
CA LYS A 39 12.68 -3.52 2.37
C LYS A 39 13.03 -4.18 1.04
N ARG A 40 12.20 -5.11 0.56
CA ARG A 40 12.38 -5.75 -0.76
C ARG A 40 12.26 -4.74 -1.89
N LEU A 41 11.27 -3.86 -1.83
CA LEU A 41 11.07 -2.84 -2.86
C LEU A 41 12.14 -1.75 -2.81
N ALA A 42 12.79 -1.51 -1.67
CA ALA A 42 13.89 -0.55 -1.55
C ALA A 42 15.11 -0.94 -2.41
N ILE A 43 15.24 -2.21 -2.80
CA ILE A 43 16.25 -2.67 -3.76
C ILE A 43 16.03 -2.03 -5.14
N GLN A 44 14.77 -1.86 -5.54
CA GLN A 44 14.38 -1.25 -6.82
C GLN A 44 14.15 0.26 -6.70
N TYR A 45 13.61 0.70 -5.57
CA TYR A 45 13.20 2.08 -5.30
C TYR A 45 14.00 2.62 -4.12
N SER A 46 15.21 3.11 -4.38
CA SER A 46 16.16 3.52 -3.33
C SER A 46 15.62 4.59 -2.37
N PHE A 47 14.64 5.40 -2.79
CA PHE A 47 13.98 6.39 -1.93
C PHE A 47 13.12 5.77 -0.82
N LEU A 48 12.75 4.49 -0.91
CA LEU A 48 12.01 3.82 0.17
C LEU A 48 12.83 3.69 1.46
N LYS A 49 14.15 3.92 1.42
CA LYS A 49 14.99 4.09 2.62
C LYS A 49 14.53 5.23 3.54
N HIS A 50 13.74 6.16 3.01
CA HIS A 50 13.15 7.29 3.74
C HIS A 50 11.80 6.94 4.39
N VAL A 51 11.35 5.70 4.27
CA VAL A 51 10.18 5.15 4.97
C VAL A 51 10.68 4.28 6.11
N GLN A 52 10.31 4.64 7.34
CA GLN A 52 10.64 3.89 8.53
C GLN A 52 9.37 3.30 9.14
N ILE A 53 9.39 1.99 9.37
CA ILE A 53 8.34 1.29 10.12
C ILE A 53 8.88 1.01 11.52
N ASN A 54 8.19 1.54 12.52
CA ASN A 54 8.54 1.34 13.92
C ASN A 54 7.79 0.10 14.43
N ASN A 55 8.53 -0.97 14.72
CA ASN A 55 7.98 -2.24 15.19
C ASN A 55 7.89 -2.31 16.73
N ASP A 56 7.82 -1.16 17.40
CA ASP A 56 7.72 -1.10 18.87
C ASP A 56 6.26 -1.13 19.32
N VAL A 57 5.54 -2.14 18.86
CA VAL A 57 4.07 -2.30 19.01
C VAL A 57 3.64 -2.48 20.47
N TYR A 58 4.60 -2.74 21.36
CA TYR A 58 4.38 -2.98 22.79
C TYR A 58 4.71 -1.77 23.69
N ASN A 59 5.27 -0.69 23.14
CA ASN A 59 5.45 0.55 23.89
C ASN A 59 4.19 1.41 23.80
N GLU A 60 3.47 1.52 24.92
CA GLU A 60 2.20 2.25 25.06
C GLU A 60 2.33 3.78 24.83
N GLU A 61 3.56 4.31 24.78
CA GLU A 61 3.84 5.72 24.50
C GLU A 61 3.87 6.04 22.99
N SER A 62 2.75 5.82 22.29
CA SER A 62 2.39 6.55 21.06
C SER A 62 3.45 6.69 19.95
N ALA A 63 4.38 5.75 19.81
CA ALA A 63 5.34 5.80 18.72
C ALA A 63 4.59 5.63 17.39
N GLU A 64 4.75 6.60 16.50
CA GLU A 64 4.09 6.55 15.20
C GLU A 64 4.60 5.34 14.40
N VAL A 65 3.71 4.38 14.11
CA VAL A 65 4.05 3.10 13.45
C VAL A 65 4.75 3.30 12.11
N ILE A 66 4.44 4.38 11.39
CA ILE A 66 5.06 4.73 10.11
C ILE A 66 5.54 6.17 10.14
N SER A 67 6.84 6.36 9.96
CA SER A 67 7.46 7.66 9.68
C SER A 67 7.90 7.71 8.22
N VAL A 68 7.68 8.85 7.58
CA VAL A 68 8.09 9.12 6.20
C VAL A 68 8.84 10.44 6.18
N MET A 69 10.12 10.41 5.82
CA MET A 69 10.96 11.61 5.77
C MET A 69 10.58 12.50 4.58
N SER A 70 10.75 13.81 4.73
CA SER A 70 10.40 14.81 3.71
C SER A 70 11.25 14.74 2.45
N ASP A 71 12.39 14.04 2.47
CA ASP A 71 13.21 13.76 1.29
C ASP A 71 12.41 13.14 0.14
N ILE A 72 11.36 12.35 0.46
CA ILE A 72 10.42 11.79 -0.52
C ILE A 72 9.76 12.87 -1.38
N ASN A 73 9.59 14.09 -0.86
CA ASN A 73 8.99 15.20 -1.60
C ASN A 73 9.83 15.63 -2.82
N THR A 74 11.11 15.26 -2.88
CA THR A 74 11.99 15.55 -4.03
C THR A 74 11.89 14.49 -5.14
N VAL A 75 11.32 13.32 -4.84
CA VAL A 75 11.23 12.20 -5.79
C VAL A 75 10.18 12.51 -6.87
N PRO A 76 10.43 12.13 -8.14
CA PRO A 76 9.43 12.24 -9.19
C PRO A 76 8.11 11.53 -8.82
N PRO A 77 6.94 12.18 -8.99
CA PRO A 77 5.64 11.59 -8.64
C PRO A 77 5.41 10.23 -9.29
N THR A 78 5.83 10.06 -10.55
CA THR A 78 5.69 8.81 -11.29
C THR A 78 6.49 7.65 -10.68
N GLU A 79 7.68 7.92 -10.13
CA GLU A 79 8.48 6.89 -9.45
C GLU A 79 7.86 6.49 -8.12
N LEU A 80 7.30 7.45 -7.38
CA LEU A 80 6.53 7.18 -6.16
C LEU A 80 5.28 6.37 -6.46
N GLY A 81 4.58 6.70 -7.55
CA GLY A 81 3.40 5.97 -8.00
C GLY A 81 3.71 4.52 -8.35
N LYS A 82 4.82 4.26 -9.06
CA LYS A 82 5.28 2.89 -9.34
C LYS A 82 5.52 2.09 -8.05
N ALA A 83 6.19 2.68 -7.06
CA ALA A 83 6.43 2.02 -5.77
C ALA A 83 5.13 1.75 -5.02
N LEU A 84 4.22 2.74 -4.92
CA LEU A 84 2.90 2.57 -4.30
C LEU A 84 2.09 1.47 -4.97
N HIS A 85 2.05 1.47 -6.30
CA HIS A 85 1.39 0.43 -7.08
C HIS A 85 1.96 -0.95 -6.75
N SER A 86 3.29 -1.11 -6.74
CA SER A 86 3.95 -2.36 -6.38
C SER A 86 3.61 -2.83 -4.96
N ILE A 87 3.56 -1.92 -3.98
CA ILE A 87 3.20 -2.24 -2.59
C ILE A 87 1.76 -2.76 -2.52
N ILE A 88 0.80 -1.98 -3.04
CA ILE A 88 -0.63 -2.33 -2.99
C ILE A 88 -0.88 -3.63 -3.76
N HIS A 89 -0.28 -3.79 -4.93
CA HIS A 89 -0.42 -5.00 -5.74
C HIS A 89 0.14 -6.24 -5.03
N SER A 90 1.32 -6.13 -4.42
CA SER A 90 1.96 -7.22 -3.67
C SER A 90 1.09 -7.64 -2.48
N MET A 91 0.61 -6.68 -1.70
CA MET A 91 -0.26 -6.95 -0.55
C MET A 91 -1.61 -7.54 -0.97
N ASN A 92 -2.21 -7.02 -2.04
CA ASN A 92 -3.46 -7.56 -2.57
C ASN A 92 -3.31 -9.04 -2.96
N ARG A 93 -2.18 -9.41 -3.57
CA ARG A 93 -1.89 -10.81 -3.93
C ARG A 93 -1.63 -11.70 -2.72
N SER A 94 -0.97 -11.21 -1.66
CA SER A 94 -0.67 -12.01 -0.49
C SER A 94 -1.91 -12.39 0.33
N LEU A 95 -2.97 -11.58 0.25
CA LEU A 95 -4.26 -11.86 0.90
C LEU A 95 -5.08 -12.99 0.23
N GLY A 96 -4.71 -13.41 -0.98
CA GLY A 96 -5.43 -14.43 -1.74
C GLY A 96 -6.75 -13.92 -2.37
N ASP A 97 -7.34 -14.73 -3.25
CA ASP A 97 -8.39 -14.26 -4.18
C ASP A 97 -9.67 -13.78 -3.49
N ASN A 98 -10.04 -14.35 -2.33
CA ASN A 98 -11.25 -13.97 -1.59
C ASN A 98 -11.09 -12.67 -0.80
N ALA A 99 -9.96 -12.50 -0.09
CA ALA A 99 -9.72 -11.30 0.72
C ALA A 99 -9.17 -10.14 -0.11
N GLY A 100 -8.34 -10.43 -1.13
CA GLY A 100 -7.83 -9.44 -2.06
C GLY A 100 -8.95 -8.73 -2.85
N HIS A 101 -10.03 -9.44 -3.20
CA HIS A 101 -11.14 -8.85 -3.96
C HIS A 101 -11.73 -7.57 -3.33
N PHE A 102 -11.77 -7.52 -2.00
CA PHE A 102 -12.29 -6.36 -1.26
C PHE A 102 -11.20 -5.37 -0.84
N PHE A 103 -9.93 -5.76 -0.89
CA PHE A 103 -8.83 -4.98 -0.34
C PHE A 103 -8.67 -3.62 -1.02
N ILE A 104 -8.57 -3.59 -2.35
CA ILE A 104 -8.42 -2.33 -3.11
C ILE A 104 -9.64 -1.43 -2.96
N LYS A 105 -10.85 -2.02 -2.93
CA LYS A 105 -12.10 -1.30 -2.64
C LYS A 105 -12.09 -0.68 -1.24
N GLU A 106 -11.55 -1.38 -0.27
CA GLU A 106 -11.48 -0.93 1.12
C GLU A 106 -10.48 0.21 1.30
N ILE A 107 -9.33 0.17 0.61
CA ILE A 107 -8.37 1.30 0.52
C ILE A 107 -9.10 2.54 0.02
N ARG A 108 -9.83 2.40 -1.10
CA ARG A 108 -10.58 3.50 -1.72
C ARG A 108 -11.65 4.11 -0.80
N ASN A 109 -12.31 3.27 0.00
CA ASN A 109 -13.33 3.72 0.94
C ASN A 109 -12.75 4.31 2.23
N THR A 110 -11.46 4.09 2.51
CA THR A 110 -10.80 4.54 3.75
C THR A 110 -10.05 5.85 3.54
N LEU A 111 -9.40 6.02 2.40
CA LEU A 111 -8.71 7.27 2.06
C LEU A 111 -9.72 8.35 1.65
N ASN A 112 -9.46 9.59 2.06
CA ASN A 112 -10.23 10.74 1.61
C ASN A 112 -9.85 11.12 0.15
N ASP A 113 -10.67 11.98 -0.46
CA ASP A 113 -10.51 12.39 -1.85
C ASP A 113 -9.17 13.09 -2.12
N ASP A 114 -8.61 13.83 -1.17
CA ASP A 114 -7.32 14.52 -1.33
C ASP A 114 -6.17 13.52 -1.53
N TYR A 115 -6.12 12.45 -0.71
CA TYR A 115 -5.12 11.41 -0.86
C TYR A 115 -5.36 10.57 -2.13
N LEU A 116 -6.62 10.29 -2.47
CA LEU A 116 -6.96 9.54 -3.69
C LEU A 116 -6.58 10.31 -4.96
N ASN A 117 -6.80 11.63 -4.99
CA ASN A 117 -6.38 12.49 -6.09
C ASN A 117 -4.85 12.58 -6.15
N GLY A 118 -4.18 12.74 -5.02
CA GLY A 118 -2.72 12.72 -4.97
C GLY A 118 -2.11 11.41 -5.47
N MET A 119 -2.73 10.27 -5.18
CA MET A 119 -2.35 8.96 -5.75
C MET A 119 -2.54 8.93 -7.26
N LYS A 120 -3.65 9.43 -7.79
CA LYS A 120 -3.90 9.52 -9.23
C LYS A 120 -2.89 10.40 -9.95
N ASP A 121 -2.52 11.54 -9.36
CA ASP A 121 -1.49 12.44 -9.91
C ASP A 121 -0.10 11.78 -9.96
N MET A 122 0.15 10.80 -9.08
CA MET A 122 1.35 9.94 -9.14
C MET A 122 1.22 8.79 -10.15
N GLY A 123 0.06 8.61 -10.79
CA GLY A 123 -0.22 7.52 -11.73
C GLY A 123 -0.76 6.25 -11.08
N VAL A 124 -1.28 6.32 -9.85
CA VAL A 124 -1.88 5.18 -9.14
C VAL A 124 -3.40 5.27 -9.20
N ASP A 125 -4.01 4.48 -10.07
CA ASP A 125 -5.47 4.38 -10.19
C ASP A 125 -6.00 3.10 -9.54
N LEU A 126 -6.62 3.23 -8.35
CA LEU A 126 -7.21 2.10 -7.62
C LEU A 126 -8.39 1.45 -8.36
N GLY A 127 -9.02 2.13 -9.32
CA GLY A 127 -10.03 1.56 -10.21
C GLY A 127 -9.40 0.61 -11.21
N LEU A 128 -8.32 1.05 -11.86
CA LEU A 128 -7.55 0.22 -12.79
C LEU A 128 -6.94 -1.00 -12.08
N MET A 129 -6.34 -0.79 -10.90
CA MET A 129 -5.76 -1.89 -10.11
C MET A 129 -6.80 -2.94 -9.71
N GLN A 130 -8.03 -2.53 -9.37
CA GLN A 130 -9.13 -3.45 -9.07
C GLN A 130 -9.48 -4.28 -10.32
N LEU A 131 -9.60 -3.64 -11.49
CA LEU A 131 -9.91 -4.31 -12.75
C LEU A 131 -8.84 -5.35 -13.12
N GLU A 132 -7.56 -4.99 -13.00
CA GLU A 132 -6.43 -5.89 -13.24
C GLU A 132 -6.46 -7.12 -12.32
N SER A 133 -6.79 -6.91 -11.04
CA SER A 133 -6.94 -8.00 -10.07
C SER A 133 -8.09 -8.93 -10.43
N GLU A 134 -9.22 -8.39 -10.89
CA GLU A 134 -10.38 -9.18 -11.30
C GLU A 134 -10.12 -10.00 -12.57
N ILE A 135 -9.48 -9.39 -13.58
CA ILE A 135 -9.04 -10.09 -14.79
C ILE A 135 -8.11 -11.25 -14.43
N THR A 136 -7.08 -10.99 -13.61
CA THR A 136 -6.13 -12.01 -13.17
C THR A 136 -6.84 -13.18 -12.47
N ARG A 137 -7.86 -12.90 -11.64
CA ARG A 137 -8.65 -13.94 -10.97
C ARG A 137 -9.44 -14.78 -11.97
N LEU A 138 -10.15 -14.13 -12.89
CA LEU A 138 -10.96 -14.81 -13.91
C LEU A 138 -10.11 -15.73 -14.79
N GLU A 139 -8.91 -15.30 -15.19
CA GLU A 139 -7.97 -16.12 -15.95
C GLU A 139 -7.56 -17.40 -15.20
N ARG A 140 -7.33 -17.31 -13.88
CA ARG A 140 -7.03 -18.47 -13.04
C ARG A 140 -8.21 -19.43 -12.94
N GLU A 141 -9.41 -18.91 -12.73
CA GLU A 141 -10.64 -19.73 -12.66
C GLU A 141 -10.88 -20.48 -13.98
N ILE A 142 -10.74 -19.80 -15.12
CA ILE A 142 -10.87 -20.42 -16.45
C ILE A 142 -9.82 -21.51 -16.64
N THR A 143 -8.58 -21.27 -16.21
CA THR A 143 -7.48 -22.25 -16.31
C THR A 143 -7.72 -23.48 -15.44
N GLN A 144 -8.27 -23.30 -14.24
CA GLN A 144 -8.59 -24.41 -13.33
C GLN A 144 -9.76 -25.27 -13.83
N ARG A 145 -10.77 -24.66 -14.47
CA ARG A 145 -11.91 -25.41 -15.06
C ARG A 145 -11.54 -26.23 -16.29
N LYS A 146 -10.41 -25.93 -16.94
CA LYS A 146 -9.90 -26.66 -18.11
C LYS A 146 -8.99 -27.84 -17.74
N LYS A 147 -8.64 -28.00 -16.47
CA LYS A 147 -7.89 -29.15 -15.93
C LYS A 147 -8.85 -30.17 -15.34
#